data_AF-A0A813M432-F1
#
_entry.id   AF-A0A813M432-F1
#
_cell.length_a   1.000
_cell.length_b   1.000
_cell.length_c   1.000
_cell.angle_alpha   90.00
_cell.angle_beta   90.00
_cell.angle_gamma   90.00
#
_symmetry.space_group_name_H-M   'P 1'
#
loop_
_entity.id
_entity.type
_entity.pdbx_description
1 polymer ?
#
loop_
_entity_poly.entity_id
_entity_poly.type
_entity_poly.pdbx_seq_one_letter_code
_entity_poly.pdbx_strand_id
1 'polypeptide(L)'
;MSSCLWNLKRVDSPPFVTFEYSSKEYQMQFGNTTFDILFKNHLEKLHNLFEMSRNLFHDEKQILEKLIYKNWNSLRKEKSLQYMKKLKKLLNNFVCLKLDCFIETINFTNRINNNSKSLIKVILPSREVYEYLLVRLLGAFRLMESAIDLIRNKINYYLIKQIKNGVFLSNNILFLSNSARLYCLIKKYQEQIRFVYNTLREYINLFKSTSVKWSEEFLVDELPLNLLIENVSHQEIESDKKLELVNHEMENYNVKINDSLIKNDVIEQDLGEVLDRDTLEQSNKKSQKNKLKKDKDLNQNERKLFMKKLKIFMEFSNDENDKFRLKLKKFIKKKLQNSHLEYKNFLQDYILNDKKMFKQDLKALFDDLLIKKAKKKIAMRKLVIKIVKNLIK
;
A
#
# COMPACT_ATOMS: atom_id res chain seq x y z
N MET A 1 -25.23 12.66 16.12
CA MET A 1 -23.87 13.11 15.77
C MET A 1 -23.55 12.55 14.39
N SER A 2 -23.66 13.39 13.36
CA SER A 2 -23.31 13.05 11.98
C SER A 2 -21.85 12.60 11.95
N SER A 3 -21.57 11.36 11.54
CA SER A 3 -20.19 10.89 11.48
C SER A 3 -19.49 11.62 10.34
N CYS A 4 -18.53 12.48 10.66
CA CYS A 4 -17.79 13.22 9.64
C CYS A 4 -17.20 12.26 8.59
N LEU A 5 -17.39 12.54 7.30
CA LEU A 5 -17.05 11.64 6.19
C LEU A 5 -15.61 11.12 6.21
N TRP A 6 -14.66 11.94 6.65
CA TRP A 6 -13.24 11.56 6.73
C TRP A 6 -12.95 10.46 7.78
N ASN A 7 -13.89 10.16 8.68
CA ASN A 7 -13.78 9.05 9.64
C ASN A 7 -14.26 7.71 9.05
N LEU A 8 -14.97 7.72 7.93
CA LEU A 8 -15.46 6.50 7.31
C LEU A 8 -14.30 5.73 6.66
N LYS A 9 -14.27 4.40 6.86
CA LYS A 9 -13.26 3.53 6.24
C LYS A 9 -13.32 3.55 4.71
N ARG A 10 -14.52 3.78 4.18
CA ARG A 10 -14.80 3.91 2.75
C ARG A 10 -15.69 5.11 2.59
N VAL A 11 -15.26 6.01 1.73
CA VAL A 11 -16.01 7.16 1.28
C VAL A 11 -16.22 6.90 -0.20
N ASP A 12 -17.47 6.84 -0.63
CA ASP A 12 -17.78 6.60 -2.04
C ASP A 12 -17.38 7.81 -2.86
N SER A 13 -16.71 7.56 -3.98
CA SER A 13 -16.25 8.64 -4.86
C SER A 13 -17.44 9.25 -5.62
N PRO A 14 -17.45 10.58 -5.83
CA PRO A 14 -18.41 11.19 -6.73
C PRO A 14 -18.23 10.64 -8.16
N PRO A 15 -19.25 10.74 -9.02
CA PRO A 15 -19.06 10.51 -10.43
C PRO A 15 -17.93 11.41 -10.94
N PHE A 16 -16.97 10.82 -11.67
CA PHE A 16 -15.83 11.56 -12.16
C PHE A 16 -16.23 12.43 -13.34
N VAL A 17 -16.61 13.69 -13.03
CA VAL A 17 -17.03 14.69 -14.02
C VAL A 17 -15.96 15.76 -14.15
N THR A 18 -15.68 16.16 -15.39
CA THR A 18 -14.78 17.27 -15.74
C THR A 18 -15.56 18.36 -16.46
N PHE A 19 -15.19 19.62 -16.25
CA PHE A 19 -15.75 20.77 -16.96
C PHE A 19 -14.71 21.40 -17.88
N GLU A 20 -15.16 21.82 -19.06
CA GLU A 20 -14.37 22.69 -19.93
C GLU A 20 -14.53 24.15 -19.49
N TYR A 21 -13.43 24.87 -19.42
CA TYR A 21 -13.38 26.31 -19.18
C TYR A 21 -12.88 27.00 -20.45
N SER A 22 -13.59 28.04 -20.88
CA SER A 22 -13.08 28.94 -21.89
C SER A 22 -11.87 29.70 -21.35
N SER A 23 -10.91 30.08 -22.20
CA SER A 23 -9.73 30.83 -21.78
C SER A 23 -10.10 32.10 -20.98
N LYS A 24 -11.18 32.78 -21.36
CA LYS A 24 -11.69 33.97 -20.65
C LYS A 24 -12.26 33.63 -19.27
N GLU A 25 -13.10 32.60 -19.16
CA GLU A 25 -13.64 32.14 -17.86
C GLU A 25 -12.50 31.72 -16.92
N TYR A 26 -11.53 30.99 -17.46
CA TYR A 26 -10.37 30.54 -16.71
C TYR A 26 -9.55 31.73 -16.18
N GLN A 27 -9.24 32.70 -17.03
CA GLN A 27 -8.52 33.91 -16.61
C GLN A 27 -9.32 34.75 -15.61
N MET A 28 -10.66 34.82 -15.75
CA MET A 28 -11.50 35.57 -14.82
C MET A 28 -11.54 34.92 -13.42
N GLN A 29 -11.61 33.59 -13.36
CA GLN A 29 -11.73 32.85 -12.11
C GLN A 29 -10.37 32.55 -11.45
N PHE A 30 -9.36 32.22 -12.26
CA PHE A 30 -8.05 31.73 -11.81
C PHE A 30 -6.89 32.65 -12.22
N GLY A 31 -7.07 33.58 -13.16
CA GLY A 31 -5.96 34.36 -13.73
C GLY A 31 -5.26 35.31 -12.75
N ASN A 32 -5.98 35.81 -11.75
CA ASN A 32 -5.39 36.60 -10.66
C ASN A 32 -4.85 35.73 -9.52
N THR A 33 -4.99 34.41 -9.61
CA THR A 33 -4.59 33.48 -8.58
C THR A 33 -3.27 32.80 -8.95
N THR A 34 -2.53 32.38 -7.93
CA THR A 34 -1.38 31.51 -8.11
C THR A 34 -1.78 30.05 -8.39
N PHE A 35 -3.05 29.77 -8.68
CA PHE A 35 -3.61 28.44 -8.79
C PHE A 35 -2.86 27.56 -9.79
N ASP A 36 -2.57 28.01 -11.01
CA ASP A 36 -1.92 27.15 -12.02
C ASP A 36 -0.54 26.67 -11.58
N ILE A 37 0.23 27.62 -11.04
CA ILE A 37 1.58 27.40 -10.56
C ILE A 37 1.53 26.52 -9.32
N LEU A 38 0.62 26.79 -8.39
CA LEU A 38 0.52 26.06 -7.12
C LEU A 38 -0.09 24.68 -7.34
N PHE A 39 -1.22 24.58 -8.02
CA PHE A 39 -1.95 23.35 -8.26
C PHE A 39 -1.08 22.33 -8.98
N LYS A 40 -0.50 22.70 -10.12
CA LYS A 40 0.33 21.79 -10.91
C LYS A 40 1.62 21.46 -10.16
N ASN A 41 2.36 22.45 -9.66
CA ASN A 41 3.64 22.17 -9.02
C ASN A 41 3.48 21.41 -7.70
N HIS A 42 2.45 21.67 -6.90
CA HIS A 42 2.30 21.03 -5.60
C HIS A 42 1.66 19.64 -5.68
N LEU A 43 0.70 19.41 -6.57
CA LEU A 43 0.22 18.05 -6.83
C LEU A 43 1.29 17.20 -7.51
N GLU A 44 2.07 17.77 -8.43
CA GLU A 44 3.20 17.07 -9.04
C GLU A 44 4.30 16.77 -8.01
N LYS A 45 4.64 17.73 -7.12
CA LYS A 45 5.56 17.48 -6.00
C LYS A 45 5.05 16.37 -5.07
N LEU A 46 3.77 16.37 -4.73
CA LEU A 46 3.17 15.33 -3.88
C LEU A 46 3.16 13.97 -4.58
N HIS A 47 2.84 13.93 -5.87
CA HIS A 47 2.92 12.73 -6.69
C HIS A 47 4.36 12.19 -6.76
N ASN A 48 5.34 13.05 -7.06
CA ASN A 48 6.75 12.68 -7.12
C ASN A 48 7.27 12.20 -5.77
N LEU A 49 6.85 12.82 -4.67
CA LEU A 49 7.13 12.36 -3.32
C LEU A 49 6.60 10.93 -3.13
N PHE A 50 5.33 10.68 -3.45
CA PHE A 50 4.76 9.33 -3.39
C PHE A 50 5.53 8.36 -4.27
N GLU A 51 5.85 8.70 -5.51
CA GLU A 51 6.56 7.80 -6.43
C GLU A 51 7.98 7.47 -5.94
N MET A 52 8.76 8.48 -5.55
CA MET A 52 10.16 8.31 -5.11
C MET A 52 10.24 7.54 -3.78
N SER A 53 9.35 7.84 -2.84
CA SER A 53 9.40 7.24 -1.49
C SER A 53 8.46 6.05 -1.30
N ARG A 54 7.69 5.66 -2.33
CA ARG A 54 6.81 4.48 -2.32
C ARG A 54 7.55 3.19 -2.00
N ASN A 55 8.69 2.95 -2.66
CA ASN A 55 9.45 1.72 -2.43
C ASN A 55 9.99 1.69 -1.00
N LEU A 56 10.63 2.77 -0.54
CA LEU A 56 11.13 2.89 0.83
C LEU A 56 10.02 2.70 1.87
N PHE A 57 8.87 3.35 1.68
CA PHE A 57 7.73 3.20 2.59
C PHE A 57 7.17 1.78 2.61
N HIS A 58 7.03 1.14 1.45
CA HIS A 58 6.57 -0.25 1.38
C HIS A 58 7.57 -1.22 1.98
N ASP A 59 8.86 -1.00 1.79
CA ASP A 59 9.93 -1.82 2.35
C ASP A 59 9.94 -1.72 3.89
N GLU A 60 9.90 -0.50 4.46
CA GLU A 60 9.83 -0.31 5.91
C GLU A 60 8.55 -0.89 6.52
N LYS A 61 7.42 -0.72 5.84
CA LYS A 61 6.15 -1.35 6.24
C LYS A 61 6.27 -2.88 6.20
N GLN A 62 6.88 -3.46 5.18
CA GLN A 62 7.05 -4.90 5.07
C GLN A 62 8.00 -5.43 6.16
N ILE A 63 9.04 -4.67 6.50
CA ILE A 63 9.93 -4.98 7.63
C ILE A 63 9.10 -5.02 8.93
N LEU A 64 8.27 -4.00 9.19
CA LEU A 64 7.37 -3.98 10.35
C LEU A 64 6.48 -5.23 10.38
N GLU A 65 5.86 -5.60 9.25
CA GLU A 65 5.01 -6.78 9.16
C GLU A 65 5.74 -8.08 9.47
N LYS A 66 6.98 -8.22 8.98
CA LYS A 66 7.83 -9.39 9.26
C LYS A 66 8.26 -9.43 10.74
N LEU A 67 8.62 -8.29 11.32
CA LEU A 67 8.98 -8.20 12.73
C LEU A 67 7.79 -8.56 13.64
N ILE A 68 6.58 -8.09 13.31
CA ILE A 68 5.34 -8.46 14.01
C ILE A 68 5.07 -9.96 13.88
N TYR A 69 5.20 -10.51 12.67
CA TYR A 69 4.96 -11.93 12.41
C TYR A 69 5.92 -12.83 13.19
N LYS A 70 7.23 -12.54 13.12
CA LYS A 70 8.28 -13.31 13.79
C LYS A 70 8.09 -13.35 15.31
N ASN A 71 7.62 -12.25 15.91
CA ASN A 71 7.47 -12.11 17.35
C ASN A 71 6.02 -12.26 17.85
N TRP A 72 5.11 -12.73 16.99
CA TRP A 72 3.68 -12.78 17.31
C TRP A 72 3.39 -13.67 18.53
N ASN A 73 4.04 -14.83 18.59
CA ASN A 73 3.82 -15.81 19.65
C ASN A 73 4.58 -15.44 20.94
N SER A 74 5.84 -15.01 20.82
CA SER A 74 6.70 -14.71 21.97
C SER A 74 6.29 -13.43 22.71
N LEU A 75 5.82 -12.41 22.00
CA LEU A 75 5.50 -11.09 22.58
C LEU A 75 4.01 -10.77 22.48
N ARG A 76 3.14 -11.79 22.53
CA ARG A 76 1.68 -11.63 22.31
C ARG A 76 1.03 -10.62 23.27
N LYS A 77 1.46 -10.63 24.54
CA LYS A 77 0.94 -9.78 25.61
C LYS A 77 1.68 -8.44 25.73
N GLU A 78 2.79 -8.25 25.02
CA GLU A 78 3.60 -7.03 25.11
C GLU A 78 2.89 -5.83 24.49
N LYS A 79 2.78 -4.74 25.27
CA LYS A 79 2.13 -3.49 24.85
C LYS A 79 2.80 -2.90 23.61
N SER A 80 4.13 -2.93 23.52
CA SER A 80 4.89 -2.44 22.35
C SER A 80 4.47 -3.15 21.06
N LEU A 81 4.37 -4.49 21.07
CA LEU A 81 3.93 -5.26 19.90
C LEU A 81 2.46 -4.97 19.54
N GLN A 82 1.58 -4.81 20.53
CA GLN A 82 0.18 -4.46 20.30
C GLN A 82 0.04 -3.10 19.61
N TYR A 83 0.81 -2.09 20.03
CA TYR A 83 0.85 -0.79 19.36
C TYR A 83 1.44 -0.89 17.96
N MET A 84 2.47 -1.69 17.73
CA MET A 84 2.96 -1.95 16.37
C MET A 84 1.92 -2.58 15.45
N LYS A 85 1.06 -3.47 15.96
CA LYS A 85 -0.08 -4.00 15.19
C LYS A 85 -1.07 -2.90 14.82
N LYS A 86 -1.34 -1.96 15.74
CA LYS A 86 -2.15 -0.76 15.45
C LYS A 86 -1.49 0.13 14.39
N LEU A 87 -0.18 0.35 14.48
CA LEU A 87 0.59 1.09 13.47
C LEU A 87 0.45 0.44 12.09
N LYS A 88 0.67 -0.87 12.00
CA LYS A 88 0.48 -1.65 10.77
C LYS A 88 -0.90 -1.40 10.16
N LYS A 89 -1.96 -1.38 10.97
CA LYS A 89 -3.33 -1.12 10.50
C LYS A 89 -3.47 0.30 9.93
N LEU A 90 -2.92 1.31 10.59
CA LEU A 90 -2.91 2.70 10.08
C LEU A 90 -2.15 2.80 8.74
N LEU A 91 -0.97 2.20 8.63
CA LEU A 91 -0.19 2.19 7.39
C LEU A 91 -0.91 1.43 6.26
N ASN A 92 -1.63 0.35 6.59
CA ASN A 92 -2.48 -0.34 5.62
C ASN A 92 -3.63 0.53 5.13
N ASN A 93 -4.32 1.21 6.04
CA ASN A 93 -5.39 2.13 5.69
C ASN A 93 -4.88 3.24 4.77
N PHE A 94 -3.72 3.82 5.08
CA PHE A 94 -3.09 4.83 4.23
C PHE A 94 -2.81 4.31 2.80
N VAL A 95 -2.23 3.11 2.67
CA VAL A 95 -1.99 2.51 1.34
C VAL A 95 -3.32 2.25 0.61
N CYS A 96 -4.37 1.84 1.32
CA CYS A 96 -5.70 1.65 0.75
C CYS A 96 -6.33 2.96 0.26
N LEU A 97 -5.84 4.13 0.67
CA LEU A 97 -6.35 5.41 0.16
C LEU A 97 -6.02 5.62 -1.32
N LYS A 98 -4.95 4.99 -1.85
CA LYS A 98 -4.51 5.09 -3.25
C LYS A 98 -4.44 6.54 -3.76
N LEU A 99 -3.94 7.45 -2.92
CA LEU A 99 -3.86 8.88 -3.24
C LEU A 99 -3.05 9.15 -4.50
N ASP A 100 -1.98 8.37 -4.73
CA ASP A 100 -1.13 8.50 -5.90
C ASP A 100 -1.92 8.30 -7.20
N CYS A 101 -2.72 7.24 -7.29
CA CYS A 101 -3.54 6.95 -8.48
C CYS A 101 -4.59 8.04 -8.70
N PHE A 102 -5.14 8.59 -7.62
CA PHE A 102 -6.16 9.63 -7.70
C PHE A 102 -5.56 10.98 -8.14
N ILE A 103 -4.41 11.36 -7.58
CA ILE A 103 -3.66 12.56 -8.00
C ILE A 103 -3.22 12.43 -9.47
N GLU A 104 -2.74 11.26 -9.87
CA GLU A 104 -2.38 10.98 -11.26
C GLU A 104 -3.59 11.20 -12.19
N THR A 105 -4.77 10.71 -11.81
CA THR A 105 -6.02 10.88 -12.58
C THR A 105 -6.39 12.37 -12.74
N ILE A 106 -6.28 13.16 -11.67
CA ILE A 106 -6.55 14.62 -11.71
C ILE A 106 -5.49 15.36 -12.55
N ASN A 107 -4.22 14.96 -12.48
CA ASN A 107 -3.16 15.55 -13.30
C ASN A 107 -3.35 15.24 -14.80
N PHE A 108 -3.88 14.07 -15.15
CA PHE A 108 -4.19 13.73 -16.54
C PHE A 108 -5.32 14.57 -17.13
N THR A 109 -6.33 14.94 -16.31
CA THR A 109 -7.43 15.79 -16.77
C THR A 109 -7.02 17.23 -16.98
N ASN A 110 -6.01 17.74 -16.25
CA ASN A 110 -5.53 19.11 -16.35
C ASN A 110 -4.62 19.39 -17.57
N ARG A 111 -4.80 18.65 -18.67
CA ARG A 111 -4.03 18.86 -19.90
C ARG A 111 -4.69 19.94 -20.74
N ILE A 112 -3.91 20.98 -21.04
CA ILE A 112 -4.28 21.98 -22.04
C ILE A 112 -4.26 21.29 -23.41
N ASN A 113 -5.42 21.26 -24.06
CA ASN A 113 -5.57 20.61 -25.36
C ASN A 113 -5.05 21.57 -26.45
N ASN A 114 -3.74 21.52 -26.73
CA ASN A 114 -3.09 22.41 -27.71
C ASN A 114 -3.33 22.03 -29.19
N ASN A 115 -4.26 21.11 -29.47
CA ASN A 115 -4.39 20.49 -30.79
C ASN A 115 -5.28 21.24 -31.80
N SER A 116 -5.85 22.40 -31.47
CA SER A 116 -6.64 23.20 -32.42
C SER A 116 -6.28 24.67 -32.37
N LYS A 117 -6.02 25.27 -33.55
CA LYS A 117 -5.67 26.68 -33.79
C LYS A 117 -6.74 27.71 -33.36
N SER A 118 -7.77 27.31 -32.62
CA SER A 118 -8.80 28.19 -32.10
C SER A 118 -9.22 27.72 -30.72
N LEU A 119 -8.94 28.56 -29.72
CA LEU A 119 -9.35 28.49 -28.31
C LEU A 119 -8.63 27.42 -27.46
N ILE A 120 -7.67 27.89 -26.66
CA ILE A 120 -7.11 27.15 -25.53
C ILE A 120 -8.26 26.85 -24.55
N LYS A 121 -8.68 25.58 -24.50
CA LYS A 121 -9.64 25.09 -23.51
C LYS A 121 -8.90 24.39 -22.39
N VAL A 122 -9.23 24.75 -21.16
CA VAL A 122 -8.69 24.10 -19.96
C VAL A 122 -9.75 23.16 -19.41
N ILE A 123 -9.38 21.89 -19.21
CA ILE A 123 -10.25 20.89 -18.61
C ILE A 123 -9.86 20.78 -17.14
N LEU A 124 -10.82 20.97 -16.24
CA LEU A 124 -10.64 20.82 -14.80
C LEU A 124 -11.67 19.83 -14.22
N PRO A 125 -11.37 19.18 -13.09
CA PRO A 125 -12.37 18.39 -12.38
C PRO A 125 -13.55 19.25 -11.91
N SER A 126 -14.70 18.62 -11.71
CA SER A 126 -15.84 19.21 -11.00
C SER A 126 -15.50 19.53 -9.55
N ARG A 127 -16.28 20.44 -8.95
CA ARG A 127 -16.17 20.81 -7.53
C ARG A 127 -16.28 19.58 -6.62
N GLU A 128 -17.18 18.66 -6.92
CA GLU A 128 -17.39 17.45 -6.11
C GLU A 128 -16.17 16.51 -6.14
N VAL A 129 -15.55 16.33 -7.31
CA VAL A 129 -14.30 15.56 -7.44
C VAL A 129 -13.17 16.22 -6.66
N TYR A 130 -13.12 17.55 -6.65
CA TYR A 130 -12.16 18.33 -5.89
C TYR A 130 -12.38 18.25 -4.38
N GLU A 131 -13.64 18.33 -3.93
CA GLU A 131 -14.04 18.10 -2.54
C GLU A 131 -13.63 16.72 -2.06
N TYR A 132 -13.88 15.70 -2.88
CA TYR A 132 -13.43 14.36 -2.60
C TYR A 132 -11.91 14.28 -2.46
N LEU A 133 -11.12 14.97 -3.30
CA LEU A 133 -9.66 15.06 -3.12
C LEU A 133 -9.30 15.61 -1.73
N LEU A 134 -9.91 16.72 -1.33
CA LEU A 134 -9.64 17.35 -0.03
C LEU A 134 -10.01 16.42 1.13
N VAL A 135 -11.17 15.75 1.07
CA VAL A 135 -11.57 14.76 2.09
C VAL A 135 -10.55 13.63 2.19
N ARG A 136 -10.01 13.17 1.05
CA ARG A 136 -8.99 12.10 1.02
C ARG A 136 -7.65 12.57 1.58
N LEU A 137 -7.24 13.80 1.27
CA LEU A 137 -6.03 14.41 1.84
C LEU A 137 -6.18 14.61 3.35
N LEU A 138 -7.34 15.06 3.83
CA LEU A 138 -7.65 15.20 5.25
C LEU A 138 -7.60 13.84 5.98
N GLY A 139 -8.26 12.82 5.42
CA GLY A 139 -8.21 11.47 5.97
C GLY A 139 -6.78 10.91 6.02
N ALA A 140 -5.98 11.18 4.99
CA ALA A 140 -4.57 10.80 4.96
C ALA A 140 -3.76 11.53 6.04
N PHE A 141 -3.96 12.83 6.20
CA PHE A 141 -3.32 13.63 7.23
C PHE A 141 -3.60 13.07 8.63
N ARG A 142 -4.87 12.80 8.96
CA ARG A 142 -5.27 12.24 10.26
C ARG A 142 -4.68 10.85 10.51
N LEU A 143 -4.57 10.02 9.47
CA LEU A 143 -3.90 8.72 9.59
C LEU A 143 -2.41 8.88 9.92
N MET A 144 -1.73 9.84 9.29
CA MET A 144 -0.31 10.11 9.57
C MET A 144 -0.10 10.68 10.96
N GLU A 145 -0.94 11.61 11.37
CA GLU A 145 -0.93 12.19 12.73
C GLU A 145 -1.14 11.11 13.79
N SER A 146 -2.16 10.27 13.62
CA SER A 146 -2.42 9.13 14.51
C SER A 146 -1.22 8.16 14.56
N ALA A 147 -0.54 7.94 13.42
CA ALA A 147 0.62 7.07 13.36
C ALA A 147 1.84 7.69 14.07
N ILE A 148 2.04 9.01 13.93
CA ILE A 148 3.09 9.77 14.62
C ILE A 148 2.89 9.72 16.13
N ASP A 149 1.69 10.02 16.62
CA ASP A 149 1.34 9.93 18.05
C ASP A 149 1.67 8.53 18.59
N LEU A 150 1.19 7.50 17.89
CA LEU A 150 1.40 6.12 18.28
C LEU A 150 2.89 5.74 18.35
N ILE A 151 3.70 6.21 17.40
CA ILE A 151 5.15 5.96 17.40
C ILE A 151 5.82 6.69 18.56
N ARG A 152 5.60 8.01 18.66
CA ARG A 152 6.29 8.89 19.62
C ARG A 152 5.93 8.54 21.06
N ASN A 153 4.63 8.48 21.35
CA ASN A 153 4.14 8.45 22.73
C ASN A 153 3.96 7.03 23.25
N LYS A 154 3.65 6.05 22.38
CA LYS A 154 3.36 4.68 22.82
C LYS A 154 4.50 3.73 22.48
N ILE A 155 4.80 3.52 21.20
CA ILE A 155 5.77 2.51 20.76
C ILE A 155 7.17 2.82 21.33
N ASN A 156 7.69 4.03 21.12
CA ASN A 156 9.03 4.39 21.54
C ASN A 156 9.17 4.36 23.06
N TYR A 157 8.15 4.82 23.80
CA TYR A 157 8.14 4.77 25.26
C TYR A 157 8.32 3.34 25.80
N TYR A 158 7.48 2.40 25.36
CA TYR A 158 7.58 1.01 25.83
C TYR A 158 8.90 0.34 25.39
N LEU A 159 9.36 0.59 24.17
CA LEU A 159 10.63 0.03 23.69
C LEU A 159 11.83 0.56 24.50
N ILE A 160 11.90 1.87 24.75
CA ILE A 160 12.98 2.47 25.54
C ILE A 160 12.96 1.92 26.97
N LYS A 161 11.77 1.77 27.58
CA LYS A 161 11.61 1.17 28.90
C LYS A 161 12.14 -0.28 28.93
N GLN A 162 11.79 -1.10 27.94
CA GLN A 162 12.26 -2.48 27.86
C GLN A 162 13.77 -2.57 27.62
N ILE A 163 14.33 -1.68 26.79
CA ILE A 163 15.78 -1.58 26.53
C ILE A 163 16.54 -1.24 27.82
N LYS A 164 16.06 -0.26 28.60
CA LYS A 164 16.67 0.11 29.89
C LYS A 164 16.68 -1.05 30.88
N ASN A 165 15.66 -1.90 30.84
CA ASN A 165 15.56 -3.09 31.67
C ASN A 165 16.35 -4.30 31.12
N GLY A 166 17.03 -4.17 29.99
CA GLY A 166 17.79 -5.25 29.36
C GLY A 166 16.93 -6.35 28.71
N VAL A 167 15.60 -6.17 28.66
CA VAL A 167 14.67 -7.18 28.15
C VAL A 167 14.69 -7.19 26.62
N PHE A 168 14.96 -8.35 26.01
CA PHE A 168 14.96 -8.58 24.56
C PHE A 168 15.68 -7.47 23.75
N LEU A 169 16.86 -7.04 24.22
CA LEU A 169 17.58 -5.87 23.71
C LEU A 169 17.70 -5.83 22.18
N SER A 170 18.11 -6.93 21.56
CA SER A 170 18.29 -7.02 20.11
C SER A 170 16.99 -6.78 19.33
N ASN A 171 15.88 -7.39 19.75
CA ASN A 171 14.57 -7.19 19.13
C ASN A 171 14.08 -5.77 19.32
N ASN A 172 14.24 -5.20 20.52
CA ASN A 172 13.77 -3.86 20.82
C ASN A 172 14.55 -2.77 20.08
N ILE A 173 15.85 -2.96 19.85
CA ILE A 173 16.65 -2.08 19.00
C ILE A 173 16.18 -2.15 17.54
N LEU A 174 15.89 -3.35 17.01
CA LEU A 174 15.36 -3.49 15.64
C LEU A 174 14.00 -2.81 15.49
N PHE A 175 13.12 -3.00 16.47
CA PHE A 175 11.82 -2.36 16.55
C PHE A 175 11.93 -0.84 16.58
N LEU A 176 12.82 -0.29 17.41
CA LEU A 176 13.06 1.15 17.53
C LEU A 176 13.66 1.73 16.24
N SER A 177 14.57 1.01 15.59
CA SER A 177 15.16 1.41 14.30
C SER A 177 14.11 1.47 13.19
N ASN A 178 13.22 0.49 13.10
CA ASN A 178 12.14 0.49 12.10
C ASN A 178 11.06 1.54 12.41
N SER A 179 10.68 1.73 13.68
CA SER A 179 9.72 2.79 14.06
C SER A 179 10.26 4.19 13.77
N ALA A 180 11.55 4.44 14.01
CA ALA A 180 12.20 5.71 13.69
C ALA A 180 12.23 6.01 12.18
N ARG A 181 12.56 5.02 11.34
CA ARG A 181 12.52 5.17 9.87
C ARG A 181 11.11 5.44 9.37
N LEU A 182 10.12 4.71 9.86
CA LEU A 182 8.71 4.94 9.55
C LEU A 182 8.27 6.35 9.98
N TYR A 183 8.65 6.79 11.19
CA TYR A 183 8.34 8.13 11.68
C TYR A 183 8.84 9.23 10.73
N CYS A 184 10.11 9.15 10.29
CA CYS A 184 10.65 10.13 9.35
C CYS A 184 9.89 10.17 8.02
N LEU A 185 9.54 9.00 7.46
CA LEU A 185 8.77 8.91 6.23
C LEU A 185 7.35 9.47 6.40
N ILE A 186 6.66 9.08 7.48
CA ILE A 186 5.30 9.52 7.80
C ILE A 186 5.26 11.04 8.00
N LYS A 187 6.21 11.60 8.74
CA LYS A 187 6.31 13.05 8.97
C LYS A 187 6.49 13.81 7.67
N LYS A 188 7.38 13.34 6.79
CA LYS A 188 7.57 13.93 5.45
C LYS A 188 6.29 13.92 4.63
N TYR A 189 5.53 12.81 4.65
CA TYR A 189 4.23 12.75 3.98
C TYR A 189 3.21 13.70 4.61
N GLN A 190 3.11 13.74 5.94
CA GLN A 190 2.18 14.60 6.66
C GLN A 190 2.39 16.07 6.31
N GLU A 191 3.64 16.55 6.34
CA GLU A 191 3.97 17.94 6.04
C GLU A 191 3.56 18.34 4.60
N GLN A 192 3.80 17.45 3.64
CA GLN A 192 3.45 17.68 2.23
C GLN A 192 1.94 17.60 1.99
N ILE A 193 1.25 16.63 2.60
CA ILE A 193 -0.21 16.52 2.53
C ILE A 193 -0.86 17.78 3.13
N ARG A 194 -0.38 18.22 4.29
CA ARG A 194 -0.85 19.44 4.95
C ARG A 194 -0.68 20.65 4.05
N PHE A 195 0.53 20.84 3.52
CA PHE A 195 0.83 21.97 2.65
C PHE A 195 -0.10 21.99 1.44
N VAL A 196 -0.25 20.84 0.77
CA VAL A 196 -1.13 20.71 -0.40
C VAL A 196 -2.59 20.96 -0.03
N TYR A 197 -3.08 20.37 1.07
CA TYR A 197 -4.46 20.56 1.50
C TYR A 197 -4.77 22.03 1.77
N ASN A 198 -3.96 22.73 2.57
CA ASN A 198 -4.20 24.13 2.93
C ASN A 198 -4.18 25.00 1.66
N THR A 199 -3.24 24.75 0.75
CA THR A 199 -3.15 25.47 -0.52
C THR A 199 -4.39 25.23 -1.39
N LEU A 200 -4.85 23.98 -1.50
CA LEU A 200 -5.97 23.63 -2.37
C LEU A 200 -7.33 24.05 -1.79
N ARG A 201 -7.48 24.03 -0.47
CA ARG A 201 -8.74 24.30 0.23
C ARG A 201 -9.33 25.68 -0.10
N GLU A 202 -8.46 26.67 -0.32
CA GLU A 202 -8.84 28.05 -0.65
C GLU A 202 -9.57 28.17 -2.00
N TYR A 203 -9.24 27.29 -2.95
CA TYR A 203 -9.72 27.40 -4.34
C TYR A 203 -11.00 26.63 -4.62
N ILE A 204 -11.57 25.92 -3.63
CA ILE A 204 -12.71 25.02 -3.85
C ILE A 204 -13.93 25.72 -4.46
N ASN A 205 -14.18 26.97 -4.05
CA ASN A 205 -15.35 27.74 -4.47
C ASN A 205 -15.23 28.26 -5.91
N LEU A 206 -14.05 28.18 -6.52
CA LEU A 206 -13.83 28.58 -7.92
C LEU A 206 -14.26 27.48 -8.91
N PHE A 207 -14.41 26.25 -8.45
CA PHE A 207 -14.78 25.12 -9.32
C PHE A 207 -16.29 25.10 -9.61
N LYS A 208 -16.64 24.82 -10.87
CA LYS A 208 -18.02 24.53 -11.29
C LYS A 208 -18.53 23.27 -10.59
N SER A 209 -19.69 23.40 -9.95
CA SER A 209 -20.42 22.31 -9.29
C SER A 209 -21.30 21.57 -10.29
N THR A 210 -21.53 20.29 -10.03
CA THR A 210 -22.52 19.50 -10.78
C THR A 210 -23.92 19.69 -10.18
N SER A 211 -24.95 19.34 -10.95
CA SER A 211 -26.34 19.39 -10.46
C SER A 211 -26.62 18.37 -9.34
N VAL A 212 -25.78 17.34 -9.24
CA VAL A 212 -25.90 16.27 -8.26
C VAL A 212 -24.91 16.54 -7.13
N LYS A 213 -25.42 16.87 -5.95
CA LYS A 213 -24.58 16.94 -4.74
C LYS A 213 -23.98 15.56 -4.48
N TRP A 214 -22.67 15.53 -4.23
CA TRP A 214 -21.95 14.28 -3.98
C TRP A 214 -22.41 13.57 -2.71
N SER A 215 -22.70 14.31 -1.65
CA SER A 215 -23.29 13.77 -0.43
C SER A 215 -24.26 14.80 0.15
N GLU A 216 -25.49 14.36 0.46
CA GLU A 216 -26.49 15.19 1.14
C GLU A 216 -26.10 15.50 2.59
N GLU A 217 -25.32 14.61 3.21
CA GLU A 217 -24.86 14.73 4.60
C GLU A 217 -23.56 15.54 4.73
N PHE A 218 -22.93 15.92 3.61
CA PHE A 218 -21.66 16.64 3.65
C PHE A 218 -21.82 18.11 3.31
N LEU A 219 -21.39 18.95 4.23
CA LEU A 219 -21.20 20.37 3.95
C LEU A 219 -19.70 20.64 3.82
N VAL A 220 -19.32 21.30 2.72
CA VAL A 220 -17.95 21.73 2.45
C VAL A 220 -17.39 22.58 3.59
N ASP A 221 -18.26 23.34 4.23
CA ASP A 221 -17.91 24.22 5.36
C ASP A 221 -17.46 23.43 6.60
N GLU A 222 -17.71 22.12 6.67
CA GLU A 222 -17.17 21.23 7.70
C GLU A 222 -15.68 20.92 7.49
N LEU A 223 -15.14 21.14 6.28
CA LEU A 223 -13.72 20.96 6.03
C LEU A 223 -12.91 22.07 6.68
N PRO A 224 -11.91 21.75 7.53
CA PRO A 224 -11.08 22.76 8.17
C PRO A 224 -10.39 23.64 7.12
N LEU A 225 -10.36 24.95 7.36
CA LEU A 225 -9.67 25.90 6.48
C LEU A 225 -8.17 25.61 6.41
N ASN A 226 -7.58 25.30 7.57
CA ASN A 226 -6.17 24.99 7.70
C ASN A 226 -5.97 23.76 8.59
N LEU A 227 -5.12 22.86 8.14
CA LEU A 227 -4.58 21.78 8.96
C LEU A 227 -3.37 22.31 9.72
N LEU A 228 -3.50 22.35 11.03
CA LEU A 228 -2.40 22.65 11.94
C LEU A 228 -1.74 21.34 12.34
N ILE A 229 -0.41 21.36 12.50
CA ILE A 229 0.25 20.27 13.23
C ILE A 229 0.11 20.68 14.69
N GLU A 230 -0.64 19.91 15.46
CA GLU A 230 -0.61 20.04 16.91
C GLU A 230 0.81 19.71 17.34
N ASN A 231 1.61 20.75 17.54
CA ASN A 231 2.86 20.64 18.24
C ASN A 231 2.47 20.36 19.68
N VAL A 232 2.27 19.08 20.02
CA VAL A 232 2.10 18.65 21.40
C VAL A 232 3.37 19.08 22.13
N SER A 233 3.27 20.25 22.75
CA SER A 233 4.27 20.83 23.63
C SER A 233 4.53 19.81 24.71
N HIS A 234 5.80 19.59 25.05
CA HIS A 234 6.26 18.57 25.98
C HIS A 234 5.64 18.63 27.39
N GLN A 235 4.77 19.60 27.68
CA GLN A 235 4.06 19.78 28.96
C GLN A 235 2.89 18.78 29.17
N GLU A 236 2.22 18.29 28.14
CA GLU A 236 1.15 17.26 28.31
C GLU A 236 1.71 15.85 28.61
N ILE A 237 3.00 15.63 28.35
CA ILE A 237 3.67 14.36 28.68
C ILE A 237 3.82 14.20 30.20
N GLU A 238 3.83 15.28 30.98
CA GLU A 238 3.89 15.20 32.45
C GLU A 238 2.55 14.81 33.09
N SER A 239 1.42 15.25 32.53
CA SER A 239 0.09 14.80 32.98
C SER A 239 -0.16 13.33 32.66
N ASP A 240 0.26 12.86 31.48
CA ASP A 240 0.14 11.44 31.10
C ASP A 240 1.11 10.54 31.87
N LYS A 241 2.31 11.02 32.22
CA LYS A 241 3.23 10.30 33.13
C LYS A 241 2.64 10.11 34.52
N LYS A 242 1.89 11.09 35.06
CA LYS A 242 1.17 10.94 36.33
C LYS A 242 0.05 9.90 36.23
N LEU A 243 -0.69 9.87 35.12
CA LEU A 243 -1.73 8.87 34.89
C LEU A 243 -1.15 7.45 34.70
N GLU A 244 0.00 7.32 34.05
CA GLU A 244 0.69 6.03 33.89
C GLU A 244 1.36 5.53 35.19
N LEU A 245 1.85 6.41 36.05
CA LEU A 245 2.33 6.04 37.40
C LEU A 245 1.20 5.42 38.23
N VAL A 246 0.02 6.05 38.22
CA VAL A 246 -1.18 5.52 38.91
C VAL A 246 -1.60 4.16 38.33
N ASN A 247 -1.57 4.00 37.00
CA ASN A 247 -1.88 2.72 36.36
C ASN A 247 -0.83 1.63 36.65
N HIS A 248 0.44 1.99 36.80
CA HIS A 248 1.51 1.05 37.13
C HIS A 248 1.47 0.61 38.60
N GLU A 249 1.04 1.49 39.50
CA GLU A 249 0.76 1.16 40.90
C GLU A 249 -0.45 0.21 41.01
N MET A 250 -1.50 0.45 40.23
CA MET A 250 -2.67 -0.45 40.15
C MET A 250 -2.35 -1.81 39.52
N GLU A 251 -1.51 -1.86 38.46
CA GLU A 251 -1.05 -3.12 37.86
C GLU A 251 -0.18 -3.93 38.84
N ASN A 252 0.69 -3.28 39.61
CA ASN A 252 1.49 -3.94 40.65
C ASN A 252 0.64 -4.42 41.84
N TYR A 253 -0.45 -3.72 42.16
CA TYR A 253 -1.41 -4.12 43.18
C TYR A 253 -2.18 -5.39 42.76
N ASN A 254 -2.61 -5.46 41.50
CA ASN A 254 -3.31 -6.63 40.96
C ASN A 254 -2.42 -7.88 40.82
N VAL A 255 -1.12 -7.72 40.53
CA VAL A 255 -0.17 -8.84 40.52
C VAL A 255 0.04 -9.39 41.93
N LYS A 256 0.13 -8.51 42.96
CA LYS A 256 0.20 -8.94 44.37
C LYS A 256 -1.07 -9.65 44.84
N ILE A 257 -2.25 -9.19 44.40
CA ILE A 257 -3.52 -9.86 44.72
C ILE A 257 -3.56 -11.27 44.10
N ASN A 258 -3.15 -11.42 42.84
CA ASN A 258 -3.12 -12.74 42.19
C ASN A 258 -2.07 -13.68 42.78
N ASP A 259 -0.87 -13.19 43.13
CA ASP A 259 0.14 -14.02 43.82
C ASP A 259 -0.29 -14.42 45.24
N SER A 260 -1.16 -13.63 45.88
CA SER A 260 -1.75 -13.99 47.18
C SER A 260 -2.93 -14.97 47.06
N LEU A 261 -3.66 -14.97 45.94
CA LEU A 261 -4.76 -15.90 45.66
C LEU A 261 -4.24 -17.27 45.17
N ILE A 262 -3.10 -17.32 44.47
CA ILE A 262 -2.51 -18.57 43.97
C ILE A 262 -1.90 -19.44 45.09
N LYS A 263 -1.75 -18.92 46.31
CA LYS A 263 -1.26 -19.72 47.45
C LYS A 263 -2.31 -20.60 48.13
N ASN A 264 -3.59 -20.50 47.77
CA ASN A 264 -4.66 -21.24 48.46
C ASN A 264 -5.45 -22.22 47.60
N ASP A 265 -5.17 -22.34 46.29
CA ASP A 265 -5.84 -23.33 45.45
C ASP A 265 -4.85 -24.43 45.05
N VAL A 266 -4.93 -25.54 45.78
CA VAL A 266 -4.50 -26.86 45.31
C VAL A 266 -5.40 -27.20 44.14
N ILE A 267 -4.94 -26.94 42.91
CA ILE A 267 -5.53 -27.50 41.70
C ILE A 267 -4.53 -28.48 41.13
N GLU A 268 -5.01 -29.71 41.06
CA GLU A 268 -4.33 -30.91 40.61
C GLU A 268 -3.75 -30.76 39.21
N GLN A 269 -2.68 -31.50 39.04
CA GLN A 269 -1.94 -31.70 37.81
C GLN A 269 -2.86 -32.28 36.73
N ASP A 270 -3.03 -31.56 35.62
CA ASP A 270 -3.40 -32.16 34.33
C ASP A 270 -2.24 -31.94 33.36
N LEU A 271 -1.19 -32.74 33.58
CA LEU A 271 -0.08 -32.92 32.67
C LEU A 271 -0.48 -33.97 31.63
N GLY A 272 -0.98 -33.48 30.51
CA GLY A 272 -0.78 -34.11 29.20
C GLY A 272 -1.45 -35.46 29.01
N GLU A 273 -2.67 -35.44 28.48
CA GLU A 273 -3.16 -36.55 27.67
C GLU A 273 -2.15 -36.85 26.55
N VAL A 274 -1.65 -38.09 26.56
CA VAL A 274 -0.82 -38.67 25.51
C VAL A 274 -1.68 -38.71 24.25
N LEU A 275 -1.50 -37.72 23.38
CA LEU A 275 -2.07 -37.74 22.04
C LEU A 275 -1.45 -38.92 21.28
N ASP A 276 -2.29 -39.93 21.03
CA ASP A 276 -1.93 -41.10 20.24
C ASP A 276 -1.58 -40.70 18.80
N ARG A 277 -0.29 -40.78 18.47
CA ARG A 277 0.32 -40.27 17.23
C ARG A 277 -0.30 -40.92 15.98
N ASP A 278 -0.85 -42.12 16.13
CA ASP A 278 -1.43 -42.90 15.04
C ASP A 278 -2.81 -42.38 14.60
N THR A 279 -3.58 -41.76 15.49
CA THR A 279 -4.87 -41.15 15.15
C THR A 279 -4.70 -39.86 14.34
N LEU A 280 -3.62 -39.11 14.58
CA LEU A 280 -3.30 -37.88 13.88
C LEU A 280 -2.81 -38.12 12.44
N GLU A 281 -2.09 -39.22 12.18
CA GLU A 281 -1.66 -39.57 10.83
C GLU A 281 -2.82 -40.05 9.91
N GLN A 282 -3.85 -40.69 10.47
CA GLN A 282 -4.99 -41.16 9.67
C GLN A 282 -5.93 -40.02 9.23
N SER A 283 -6.09 -38.98 10.05
CA SER A 283 -6.87 -37.78 9.70
C SER A 283 -6.23 -36.95 8.58
N ASN A 284 -4.89 -36.94 8.46
CA ASN A 284 -4.15 -36.20 7.44
C ASN A 284 -4.18 -36.85 6.04
N LYS A 285 -4.34 -38.18 5.96
CA LYS A 285 -4.42 -38.90 4.67
C LYS A 285 -5.75 -38.66 3.93
N LYS A 286 -6.85 -38.45 4.67
CA LYS A 286 -8.18 -38.16 4.08
C LYS A 286 -8.31 -36.71 3.60
N SER A 287 -7.70 -35.75 4.29
CA SER A 287 -7.72 -34.33 3.90
C SER A 287 -6.80 -34.00 2.72
N GLN A 288 -5.69 -34.73 2.54
CA GLN A 288 -4.80 -34.58 1.38
C GLN A 288 -5.41 -35.08 0.05
N LYS A 289 -6.19 -36.18 0.07
CA LYS A 289 -6.84 -36.71 -1.15
C LYS A 289 -7.91 -35.76 -1.72
N ASN A 290 -8.62 -35.01 -0.86
CA ASN A 290 -9.65 -34.06 -1.31
C ASN A 290 -9.06 -32.71 -1.79
N LYS A 291 -7.91 -32.27 -1.27
CA LYS A 291 -7.17 -31.11 -1.82
C LYS A 291 -6.57 -31.41 -3.20
N LEU A 292 -5.99 -32.59 -3.39
CA LEU A 292 -5.35 -32.99 -4.66
C LEU A 292 -6.32 -33.09 -5.85
N LYS A 293 -7.61 -33.38 -5.62
CA LYS A 293 -8.62 -33.35 -6.70
C LYS A 293 -9.06 -31.92 -7.04
N LYS A 294 -9.25 -31.05 -6.04
CA LYS A 294 -9.69 -29.66 -6.26
C LYS A 294 -8.62 -28.79 -6.94
N ASP A 295 -7.33 -29.03 -6.63
CA ASP A 295 -6.21 -28.32 -7.26
C ASP A 295 -5.95 -28.77 -8.72
N LYS A 296 -6.38 -29.98 -9.11
CA LYS A 296 -6.25 -30.46 -10.50
C LYS A 296 -7.26 -29.82 -11.46
N ASP A 297 -8.48 -29.56 -10.99
CA ASP A 297 -9.55 -28.99 -11.83
C ASP A 297 -9.43 -27.47 -12.00
N LEU A 298 -8.98 -26.73 -10.98
CA LEU A 298 -8.66 -25.30 -11.11
C LEU A 298 -7.53 -25.07 -12.14
N ASN A 299 -6.54 -25.95 -12.14
CA ASN A 299 -5.34 -25.84 -12.97
C ASN A 299 -5.64 -26.10 -14.47
N GLN A 300 -6.64 -26.91 -14.83
CA GLN A 300 -7.01 -27.11 -16.26
C GLN A 300 -7.62 -25.87 -16.91
N ASN A 301 -8.42 -25.08 -16.18
CA ASN A 301 -9.05 -23.87 -16.72
C ASN A 301 -8.06 -22.72 -16.90
N GLU A 302 -7.10 -22.57 -15.96
CA GLU A 302 -6.00 -21.61 -16.09
C GLU A 302 -5.07 -21.96 -17.25
N ARG A 303 -4.82 -23.26 -17.50
CA ARG A 303 -4.07 -23.75 -18.67
C ARG A 303 -4.73 -23.41 -20.00
N LYS A 304 -6.06 -23.57 -20.11
CA LYS A 304 -6.81 -23.20 -21.33
C LYS A 304 -6.77 -21.68 -21.56
N LEU A 305 -6.85 -20.88 -20.48
CA LEU A 305 -6.78 -19.43 -20.55
C LEU A 305 -5.37 -18.94 -20.94
N PHE A 306 -4.31 -19.60 -20.47
CA PHE A 306 -2.92 -19.34 -20.86
C PHE A 306 -2.69 -19.52 -22.35
N MET A 307 -3.08 -20.68 -22.91
CA MET A 307 -2.91 -20.98 -24.34
C MET A 307 -3.70 -20.00 -25.21
N LYS A 308 -4.88 -19.57 -24.76
CA LYS A 308 -5.68 -18.56 -25.48
C LYS A 308 -4.98 -17.20 -25.51
N LYS A 309 -4.42 -16.73 -24.39
CA LYS A 309 -3.67 -15.45 -24.33
C LYS A 309 -2.37 -15.48 -25.12
N LEU A 310 -1.66 -16.61 -25.11
CA LEU A 310 -0.41 -16.80 -25.84
C LEU A 310 -0.69 -16.88 -27.36
N LYS A 311 -1.78 -17.53 -27.76
CA LYS A 311 -2.25 -17.54 -29.16
C LYS A 311 -2.63 -16.13 -29.64
N ILE A 312 -3.38 -15.37 -28.85
CA ILE A 312 -3.72 -13.96 -29.15
C ILE A 312 -2.47 -13.08 -29.27
N PHE A 313 -1.46 -13.28 -28.42
CA PHE A 313 -0.17 -12.59 -28.53
C PHE A 313 0.62 -12.97 -29.79
N MET A 314 0.46 -14.22 -30.26
CA MET A 314 1.03 -14.70 -31.51
C MET A 314 0.26 -14.25 -32.75
N GLU A 315 -1.00 -13.81 -32.59
CA GLU A 315 -1.86 -13.31 -33.66
C GLU A 315 -1.78 -11.78 -33.81
N PHE A 316 -1.54 -11.03 -32.72
CA PHE A 316 -1.31 -9.59 -32.79
C PHE A 316 0.15 -9.27 -33.19
N SER A 317 0.41 -8.97 -34.47
CA SER A 317 1.15 -7.76 -34.91
C SER A 317 1.97 -7.88 -36.21
N ASN A 318 2.18 -6.72 -36.82
CA ASN A 318 3.24 -6.22 -37.73
C ASN A 318 4.63 -6.91 -37.74
N ASP A 319 5.30 -6.80 -38.89
CA ASP A 319 6.54 -7.45 -39.35
C ASP A 319 7.76 -7.48 -38.41
N GLU A 320 7.98 -6.47 -37.55
CA GLU A 320 9.18 -6.46 -36.66
C GLU A 320 9.10 -7.49 -35.52
N ASN A 321 7.90 -7.99 -35.19
CA ASN A 321 7.70 -8.98 -34.13
C ASN A 321 7.98 -10.43 -34.58
N ASP A 322 8.04 -10.69 -35.88
CA ASP A 322 8.23 -12.04 -36.40
C ASP A 322 9.65 -12.57 -36.16
N LYS A 323 10.66 -11.70 -36.18
CA LYS A 323 12.04 -12.09 -35.83
C LYS A 323 12.18 -12.49 -34.36
N PHE A 324 11.48 -11.80 -33.45
CA PHE A 324 11.43 -12.18 -32.04
C PHE A 324 10.68 -13.49 -31.83
N ARG A 325 9.52 -13.66 -32.48
CA ARG A 325 8.74 -14.90 -32.44
C ARG A 325 9.54 -16.09 -32.95
N LEU A 326 10.27 -15.93 -34.05
CA LEU A 326 11.10 -17.00 -34.61
C LEU A 326 12.25 -17.39 -33.65
N LYS A 327 12.91 -16.41 -33.03
CA LYS A 327 13.95 -16.65 -32.02
C LYS A 327 13.40 -17.32 -30.76
N LEU A 328 12.25 -16.87 -30.26
CA LEU A 328 11.60 -17.47 -29.09
C LEU A 328 11.13 -18.90 -29.38
N LYS A 329 10.55 -19.15 -30.56
CA LYS A 329 10.19 -20.51 -31.02
C LYS A 329 11.43 -21.41 -31.11
N LYS A 330 12.53 -20.93 -31.71
CA LYS A 330 13.79 -21.68 -31.79
C LYS A 330 14.39 -21.97 -30.42
N PHE A 331 14.35 -21.00 -29.50
CA PHE A 331 14.82 -21.15 -28.13
C PHE A 331 14.02 -22.23 -27.37
N ILE A 332 12.69 -22.15 -27.42
CA ILE A 332 11.82 -23.16 -26.79
C ILE A 332 12.05 -24.53 -27.42
N LYS A 333 12.14 -24.63 -28.75
CA LYS A 333 12.40 -25.89 -29.46
C LYS A 333 13.75 -26.51 -29.07
N LYS A 334 14.82 -25.71 -28.98
CA LYS A 334 16.16 -26.18 -28.59
C LYS A 334 16.18 -26.69 -27.15
N LYS A 335 15.51 -25.99 -26.23
CA LYS A 335 15.41 -26.42 -24.83
C LYS A 335 14.56 -27.68 -24.64
N LEU A 336 13.50 -27.85 -25.44
CA LEU A 336 12.70 -29.07 -25.47
C LEU A 336 13.50 -30.28 -25.96
N GLN A 337 14.26 -30.10 -27.04
CA GLN A 337 15.13 -31.15 -27.57
C GLN A 337 16.18 -31.59 -26.53
N ASN A 338 16.74 -30.65 -25.77
CA ASN A 338 17.74 -30.95 -24.75
C ASN A 338 17.17 -31.57 -23.46
N SER A 339 15.87 -31.46 -23.21
CA SER A 339 15.25 -31.92 -21.95
C SER A 339 14.47 -33.22 -22.08
N HIS A 340 14.24 -33.72 -23.31
CA HIS A 340 13.36 -34.88 -23.58
C HIS A 340 11.95 -34.76 -22.97
N LEU A 341 11.51 -33.54 -22.65
CA LEU A 341 10.21 -33.27 -22.05
C LEU A 341 9.18 -32.93 -23.14
N GLU A 342 7.94 -33.41 -22.95
CA GLU A 342 6.82 -32.94 -23.74
C GLU A 342 6.59 -31.44 -23.51
N TYR A 343 6.19 -30.71 -24.57
CA TYR A 343 5.99 -29.25 -24.58
C TYR A 343 5.16 -28.73 -23.39
N LYS A 344 4.16 -29.52 -22.98
CA LYS A 344 3.23 -29.20 -21.89
C LYS A 344 3.88 -29.23 -20.50
N ASN A 345 4.88 -30.08 -20.29
CA ASN A 345 5.57 -30.25 -19.00
C ASN A 345 6.79 -29.33 -18.90
N PHE A 346 7.44 -29.02 -20.03
CA PHE A 346 8.61 -28.14 -20.08
C PHE A 346 8.36 -26.76 -19.47
N LEU A 347 7.29 -26.06 -19.86
CA LEU A 347 7.03 -24.71 -19.33
C LEU A 347 6.70 -24.74 -17.84
N GLN A 348 6.05 -25.80 -17.37
CA GLN A 348 5.68 -25.96 -15.97
C GLN A 348 6.94 -26.19 -15.13
N ASP A 349 7.79 -27.16 -15.50
CA ASP A 349 8.99 -27.50 -14.75
C ASP A 349 10.06 -26.41 -14.86
N TYR A 350 10.20 -25.78 -16.03
CA TYR A 350 11.23 -24.76 -16.27
C TYR A 350 10.91 -23.41 -15.59
N ILE A 351 9.62 -23.04 -15.48
CA ILE A 351 9.20 -21.80 -14.81
C ILE A 351 9.13 -22.00 -13.29
N LEU A 352 8.72 -23.18 -12.82
CA LEU A 352 8.53 -23.44 -11.39
C LEU A 352 9.81 -23.86 -10.68
N ASN A 353 10.65 -24.70 -11.29
CA ASN A 353 11.81 -25.26 -10.59
C ASN A 353 13.01 -24.31 -10.59
N ASP A 354 13.19 -23.47 -11.62
CA ASP A 354 14.32 -22.52 -11.64
C ASP A 354 14.00 -21.17 -12.29
N LYS A 355 13.16 -20.42 -11.58
CA LYS A 355 12.76 -19.05 -11.93
C LYS A 355 13.93 -18.06 -12.10
N LYS A 356 15.10 -18.33 -11.52
CA LYS A 356 16.31 -17.51 -11.70
C LYS A 356 16.95 -17.80 -13.06
N MET A 357 17.09 -19.07 -13.41
CA MET A 357 17.66 -19.55 -14.67
C MET A 357 16.80 -19.10 -15.87
N PHE A 358 15.47 -19.23 -15.78
CA PHE A 358 14.55 -18.74 -16.81
C PHE A 358 14.65 -17.23 -17.04
N LYS A 359 14.83 -16.43 -15.97
CA LYS A 359 15.02 -14.98 -16.07
C LYS A 359 16.35 -14.62 -16.74
N GLN A 360 17.42 -15.37 -16.46
CA GLN A 360 18.74 -15.17 -17.07
C GLN A 360 18.71 -15.51 -18.56
N ASP A 361 18.08 -16.60 -18.95
CA ASP A 361 17.94 -17.01 -20.35
C ASP A 361 17.10 -16.01 -21.16
N LEU A 362 15.98 -15.54 -20.59
CA LEU A 362 15.22 -14.46 -21.23
C LEU A 362 16.05 -13.19 -21.37
N LYS A 363 16.82 -12.82 -20.33
CA LYS A 363 17.69 -11.64 -20.37
C LYS A 363 18.74 -11.74 -21.48
N ALA A 364 19.39 -12.89 -21.64
CA ALA A 364 20.33 -13.15 -22.72
C ALA A 364 19.68 -13.03 -24.11
N LEU A 365 18.48 -13.61 -24.27
CA LEU A 365 17.71 -13.52 -25.53
C LEU A 365 17.35 -12.06 -25.88
N PHE A 366 17.16 -11.20 -24.87
CA PHE A 366 16.92 -9.77 -25.05
C PHE A 366 18.17 -8.93 -25.26
N ASP A 367 19.31 -9.32 -24.71
CA ASP A 367 20.57 -8.59 -24.93
C ASP A 367 21.14 -8.90 -26.34
N ASP A 368 20.83 -10.07 -26.90
CA ASP A 368 21.05 -10.43 -28.32
C ASP A 368 20.16 -9.68 -29.32
N LEU A 369 19.05 -9.09 -28.84
CA LEU A 369 18.21 -8.20 -29.64
C LEU A 369 18.73 -6.79 -29.43
N LEU A 370 19.76 -6.42 -30.21
CA LEU A 370 20.32 -5.07 -30.30
C LEU A 370 19.26 -4.07 -30.80
N ILE A 371 18.30 -3.73 -29.95
CA ILE A 371 17.33 -2.67 -30.18
C ILE A 371 18.05 -1.36 -29.88
N LYS A 372 18.52 -0.69 -30.94
CA LYS A 372 19.25 0.59 -30.91
C LYS A 372 18.53 1.76 -30.21
N LYS A 373 17.30 1.58 -29.70
CA LYS A 373 16.51 2.62 -29.02
C LYS A 373 16.14 2.19 -27.59
N ALA A 374 16.80 2.81 -26.60
CA ALA A 374 16.64 2.52 -25.17
C ALA A 374 15.18 2.56 -24.68
N LYS A 375 14.37 3.49 -25.20
CA LYS A 375 12.93 3.61 -24.87
C LYS A 375 12.12 2.38 -25.28
N LYS A 376 12.41 1.77 -26.44
CA LYS A 376 11.75 0.53 -26.92
C LYS A 376 12.17 -0.70 -26.10
N LYS A 377 13.45 -0.77 -25.67
CA LYS A 377 13.98 -1.83 -24.79
C LYS A 377 13.26 -1.86 -23.44
N ILE A 378 12.93 -0.70 -22.87
CA ILE A 378 12.20 -0.57 -21.61
C ILE A 378 10.74 -0.99 -21.76
N ALA A 379 10.05 -0.59 -22.83
CA ALA A 379 8.65 -0.96 -23.08
C ALA A 379 8.47 -2.48 -23.26
N MET A 380 9.33 -3.12 -24.06
CA MET A 380 9.35 -4.57 -24.24
C MET A 380 9.65 -5.31 -22.92
N ARG A 381 10.64 -4.85 -22.15
CA ARG A 381 10.94 -5.43 -20.82
C ARG A 381 9.75 -5.31 -19.87
N LYS A 382 9.07 -4.16 -19.81
CA LYS A 382 7.87 -3.95 -18.96
C LYS A 382 6.72 -4.88 -19.37
N LEU A 383 6.50 -5.05 -20.68
CA LEU A 383 5.41 -5.89 -21.20
C LEU A 383 5.65 -7.38 -20.92
N VAL A 384 6.88 -7.86 -21.08
CA VAL A 384 7.23 -9.26 -20.77
C VAL A 384 7.23 -9.52 -19.26
N ILE A 385 7.71 -8.58 -18.44
CA ILE A 385 7.58 -8.69 -16.97
C ILE A 385 6.11 -8.73 -16.57
N LYS A 386 5.23 -7.96 -17.23
CA LYS A 386 3.78 -7.98 -16.97
C LYS A 386 3.18 -9.33 -17.34
N ILE A 387 3.56 -9.90 -18.49
CA ILE A 387 3.15 -11.26 -18.88
C ILE A 387 3.63 -12.26 -17.83
N VAL A 388 4.93 -12.31 -17.53
CA VAL A 388 5.52 -13.25 -16.56
C VAL A 388 4.92 -13.08 -15.15
N LYS A 389 4.65 -11.86 -14.68
CA LYS A 389 3.97 -11.63 -13.39
C LYS A 389 2.53 -12.13 -13.38
N ASN A 390 1.81 -12.00 -14.50
CA ASN A 390 0.47 -12.54 -14.66
C ASN A 390 0.46 -14.06 -14.90
N LEU A 391 1.62 -14.68 -15.10
CA LEU A 391 1.79 -16.14 -15.18
C LEU A 391 2.16 -16.78 -13.84
N ILE A 392 2.67 -15.99 -12.89
CA ILE A 392 3.11 -16.44 -11.56
C ILE A 392 2.01 -16.28 -10.50
N LYS A 393 1.11 -15.31 -10.71
CA LYS A 393 -0.15 -15.19 -9.97
C LYS A 393 -1.19 -16.04 -10.64
#